data_AF-A0A846DR42-F1
#
_entry.id   AF-A0A846DR42-F1
#
_cell.length_a   1.000
_cell.length_b   1.000
_cell.length_c   1.000
_cell.angle_alpha   90.00
_cell.angle_beta   90.00
_cell.angle_gamma   90.00
#
_symmetry.space_group_name_H-M   'P 1'
#
loop_
_entity.id
_entity.type
_entity.pdbx_description
1 polymer ?
#
loop_
_entity_poly.entity_id
_entity_poly.type
_entity_poly.pdbx_seq_one_letter_code
_entity_poly.pdbx_strand_id
1 'polypeptide(L)'
;NLLVGIADTDTEAELDWMVRKCLELRLFADETTGNDRWEKSVQDIGGELLVVSQFTLYGDCRKGRRPSFSQSAAPEYARALYQLFVDKLRLSGLRVETGEFGAMMEVSIENDGPVTLLLEKEASVR
;
A
#
# COMPACT_ATOMS: atom_id res chain seq x y z
N ASN A 1 -6.89 1.62 4.05
CA ASN A 1 -5.68 2.47 4.14
C ASN A 1 -4.47 1.71 3.60
N LEU A 2 -3.66 2.33 2.76
CA LEU A 2 -2.42 1.77 2.20
C LEU A 2 -1.25 2.69 2.59
N LEU A 3 -0.34 2.18 3.42
CA LEU A 3 0.96 2.82 3.67
C LEU A 3 1.96 2.21 2.69
N VAL A 4 2.53 3.02 1.80
CA VAL A 4 3.26 2.52 0.61
C VAL A 4 4.72 2.93 0.68
N GLY A 5 5.60 1.93 0.80
CA GLY A 5 7.04 2.06 0.62
C GLY A 5 7.41 1.72 -0.82
N ILE A 6 8.42 2.40 -1.36
CA ILE A 6 9.01 2.10 -2.67
C ILE A 6 10.50 1.78 -2.45
N ALA A 7 10.93 0.63 -2.97
CA ALA A 7 12.34 0.23 -3.03
C ALA A 7 13.04 0.82 -4.26
N ASP A 8 14.37 0.94 -4.19
CA ASP A 8 15.19 1.36 -5.32
C ASP A 8 15.16 0.38 -6.51
N THR A 9 14.82 -0.88 -6.24
CA THR A 9 14.68 -1.96 -7.24
C THR A 9 13.28 -2.10 -7.81
N ASP A 10 12.27 -1.39 -7.27
CA ASP A 10 10.90 -1.52 -7.75
C ASP A 10 10.78 -1.06 -9.21
N THR A 11 10.01 -1.81 -9.99
CA THR A 11 9.66 -1.47 -11.36
C THR A 11 8.15 -1.51 -11.54
N GLU A 12 7.67 -1.11 -12.72
CA GLU A 12 6.25 -1.17 -13.05
C GLU A 12 5.64 -2.58 -12.86
N ALA A 13 6.42 -3.65 -12.98
CA ALA A 13 5.95 -5.02 -12.78
C ALA A 13 5.58 -5.30 -11.30
N GLU A 14 6.39 -4.81 -10.35
CA GLU A 14 6.12 -4.92 -8.92
C GLU A 14 4.89 -4.08 -8.55
N LEU A 15 4.77 -2.89 -9.14
CA LEU A 15 3.59 -2.02 -8.97
C LEU A 15 2.31 -2.70 -9.47
N ASP A 16 2.32 -3.30 -10.66
CA ASP A 16 1.17 -4.00 -11.23
C ASP A 16 0.69 -5.14 -10.33
N TRP A 17 1.64 -5.91 -9.79
CA TRP A 17 1.33 -6.96 -8.83
C TRP A 17 0.74 -6.40 -7.53
N MET A 18 1.32 -5.32 -7.01
CA MET A 18 0.88 -4.70 -5.76
C MET A 18 -0.53 -4.09 -5.90
N VAL A 19 -0.79 -3.37 -7.00
CA VAL A 19 -2.12 -2.81 -7.35
C VAL A 19 -3.15 -3.93 -7.33
N ARG A 20 -2.87 -5.01 -8.06
CA ARG A 20 -3.76 -6.17 -8.11
C ARG A 20 -4.02 -6.75 -6.72
N LYS A 21 -2.97 -6.92 -5.89
CA LYS A 21 -3.12 -7.44 -4.53
C LYS A 21 -3.93 -6.53 -3.63
N CYS A 22 -3.68 -5.22 -3.64
CA CYS A 22 -4.45 -4.27 -2.84
C CYS A 22 -5.94 -4.27 -3.21
N LEU A 23 -6.25 -4.43 -4.50
CA LEU A 23 -7.62 -4.43 -5.01
C LEU A 23 -8.37 -5.75 -4.79
N GLU A 24 -7.70 -6.89 -4.93
CA GLU A 24 -8.32 -8.22 -4.93
C GLU A 24 -8.28 -8.95 -3.58
N LEU A 25 -7.52 -8.47 -2.60
CA LEU A 25 -7.43 -9.12 -1.28
C LEU A 25 -8.79 -9.15 -0.59
N ARG A 26 -9.20 -10.35 -0.16
CA ARG A 26 -10.47 -10.57 0.51
C ARG A 26 -10.34 -10.30 2.01
N LEU A 27 -10.74 -9.10 2.41
CA LEU A 27 -10.59 -8.58 3.78
C LEU A 27 -11.91 -8.16 4.40
N PHE A 28 -13.01 -8.26 3.66
CA PHE A 28 -14.34 -7.84 4.09
C PHE A 28 -15.28 -9.04 4.13
N ALA A 29 -16.18 -9.06 5.12
CA ALA A 29 -17.22 -10.07 5.22
C ALA A 29 -18.29 -9.87 4.14
N ASP A 30 -18.96 -10.96 3.76
CA ASP A 30 -20.18 -10.86 2.95
C ASP A 30 -21.39 -10.73 3.86
N GLU A 31 -21.84 -9.50 4.07
CA GLU A 31 -23.01 -9.16 4.91
C GLU A 31 -24.28 -9.92 4.50
N THR A 32 -24.40 -10.35 3.23
CA THR A 32 -25.58 -11.07 2.73
C THR A 32 -25.61 -12.54 3.16
N THR A 33 -24.47 -13.11 3.51
CA THR A 33 -24.34 -14.54 3.84
C THR A 33 -24.54 -14.85 5.33
N GLY A 34 -24.57 -13.82 6.18
CA GLY A 34 -24.68 -13.97 7.63
C GLY A 34 -23.50 -14.70 8.28
N ASN A 35 -22.37 -14.84 7.58
CA ASN A 35 -21.13 -15.38 8.12
C ASN A 35 -20.03 -14.32 8.15
N ASP A 36 -19.13 -14.42 9.12
CA ASP A 36 -18.04 -13.45 9.31
C ASP A 36 -16.79 -13.79 8.47
N ARG A 37 -16.92 -14.60 7.40
CA ARG A 37 -15.76 -15.01 6.60
C ARG A 37 -15.36 -13.88 5.66
N TRP A 38 -14.06 -13.60 5.61
CA TRP A 38 -13.50 -12.62 4.69
C TRP A 38 -13.47 -13.16 3.27
N GLU A 39 -14.52 -12.83 2.52
CA GLU A 39 -14.75 -13.34 1.17
C GLU A 39 -14.77 -12.23 0.11
N LYS A 40 -14.89 -10.96 0.53
CA LYS A 40 -15.00 -9.81 -0.35
C LYS A 40 -13.74 -8.96 -0.31
N SER A 41 -13.36 -8.46 -1.47
CA SER A 41 -12.31 -7.47 -1.65
C SER A 41 -12.84 -6.04 -1.58
N VAL A 42 -11.93 -5.06 -1.55
CA VAL A 42 -12.31 -3.64 -1.58
C VAL A 42 -13.08 -3.30 -2.87
N GLN A 43 -12.76 -3.97 -3.98
CA GLN A 43 -13.51 -3.83 -5.24
C GLN A 43 -14.93 -4.38 -5.11
N ASP A 44 -15.09 -5.55 -4.51
CA ASP A 44 -16.40 -6.20 -4.39
C ASP A 44 -17.39 -5.38 -3.55
N ILE A 45 -16.89 -4.67 -2.53
CA ILE A 45 -17.72 -3.81 -1.67
C ILE A 45 -17.82 -2.36 -2.18
N GLY A 46 -17.17 -2.02 -3.30
CA GLY A 46 -17.12 -0.64 -3.81
C GLY A 46 -16.49 0.34 -2.82
N GLY A 47 -15.50 -0.13 -2.04
CA GLY A 47 -14.88 0.64 -0.97
C GLY A 47 -13.94 1.74 -1.48
N GLU A 48 -13.36 2.47 -0.54
CA GLU A 48 -12.44 3.58 -0.82
C GLU A 48 -11.01 3.24 -0.39
N LEU A 49 -10.03 3.85 -1.06
CA LEU A 49 -8.62 3.72 -0.72
C LEU A 49 -8.05 5.07 -0.32
N LEU A 50 -7.37 5.13 0.83
CA LEU A 50 -6.46 6.20 1.20
C LEU A 50 -5.03 5.70 1.09
N VAL A 51 -4.23 6.32 0.22
CA VAL A 51 -2.86 5.91 -0.11
C VAL A 51 -1.86 6.94 0.40
N VAL A 52 -0.94 6.55 1.28
CA VAL A 52 0.03 7.45 1.90
C VAL A 52 1.45 6.92 1.68
N SER A 53 2.35 7.76 1.18
CA SER A 53 3.76 7.41 1.02
C SER A 53 4.43 7.20 2.38
N GLN A 54 5.13 6.08 2.57
CA GLN A 54 5.72 5.68 3.85
C GLN A 54 7.08 4.99 3.66
N PHE A 55 8.14 5.77 3.41
CA PHE A 55 9.50 5.24 3.22
C PHE A 55 10.04 4.49 4.45
N THR A 56 9.54 4.80 5.65
CA THR A 56 9.99 4.19 6.90
C THR A 56 9.63 2.72 7.04
N LEU A 57 8.81 2.17 6.14
CA LEU A 57 8.59 0.72 6.06
C LEU A 57 9.89 -0.05 5.82
N TYR A 58 10.89 0.58 5.18
CA TYR A 58 12.24 0.03 5.00
C TYR A 58 13.20 0.34 6.17
N GLY A 59 12.67 0.76 7.33
CA GLY A 59 13.47 1.06 8.51
C GLY A 59 14.12 -0.17 9.11
N ASP A 60 15.42 -0.38 8.87
CA ASP A 60 16.22 -1.41 9.54
C ASP A 60 16.74 -0.89 10.88
N CYS A 61 16.14 -1.39 11.96
CA CYS A 61 16.48 -1.06 13.35
C CYS A 61 17.41 -2.09 14.02
N ARG A 62 17.95 -3.08 13.29
CA ARG A 62 18.77 -4.15 13.90
C ARG A 62 20.11 -3.65 14.44
N LYS A 63 20.63 -2.54 13.91
CA LYS A 63 21.93 -1.96 14.29
C LYS A 63 21.74 -0.63 15.04
N GLY A 64 21.98 -0.63 16.34
CA GLY A 64 22.00 0.60 17.16
C GLY A 64 20.62 1.19 17.43
N ARG A 65 20.57 2.52 17.66
CA ARG A 65 19.33 3.25 18.03
C ARG A 65 18.74 4.08 16.90
N ARG A 66 19.43 4.18 15.76
CA ARG A 66 19.00 4.97 14.59
C ARG A 66 18.66 4.01 13.46
N PRO A 67 17.42 4.02 12.94
CA PRO A 67 17.05 3.19 11.79
C PRO A 67 17.88 3.55 10.55
N SER A 68 18.22 2.55 9.74
CA SER A 68 18.70 2.73 8.37
C SER A 68 17.54 2.60 7.38
N PHE A 69 17.54 3.38 6.30
CA PHE A 69 16.51 3.34 5.26
C PHE A 69 17.12 3.03 3.89
N SER A 70 18.25 2.31 3.88
CA SER A 70 19.06 2.08 2.68
C SER A 70 18.36 1.29 1.56
N GLN A 71 17.25 0.61 1.87
CA GLN A 71 16.46 -0.12 0.87
C GLN A 71 15.35 0.72 0.23
N SER A 72 15.09 1.94 0.73
CA SER A 72 14.09 2.80 0.13
C SER A 72 14.67 3.55 -1.07
N ALA A 73 13.86 3.71 -2.12
CA ALA A 73 14.19 4.52 -3.28
C ALA A 73 14.52 5.98 -2.94
N ALA A 74 15.35 6.60 -3.77
CA ALA A 74 15.58 8.04 -3.73
C ALA A 74 14.26 8.82 -3.95
N PRO A 75 14.08 10.01 -3.35
CA PRO A 75 12.80 10.73 -3.34
C PRO A 75 12.17 10.96 -4.71
N GLU A 76 12.97 11.32 -5.72
CA GLU A 76 12.49 11.60 -7.07
C GLU A 76 11.96 10.33 -7.75
N TYR A 77 12.69 9.21 -7.61
CA TYR A 77 12.28 7.92 -8.17
C TYR A 77 11.06 7.36 -7.44
N ALA A 78 11.08 7.42 -6.10
CA ALA A 78 9.96 7.02 -5.25
C ALA A 78 8.69 7.81 -5.57
N ARG A 79 8.79 9.13 -5.79
CA ARG A 79 7.63 9.97 -6.14
C ARG A 79 7.02 9.55 -7.48
N ALA A 80 7.86 9.29 -8.49
CA ALA A 80 7.38 8.88 -9.81
C ALA A 80 6.64 7.53 -9.75
N LEU A 81 7.22 6.53 -9.09
CA LEU A 81 6.57 5.23 -8.92
C LEU A 81 5.34 5.29 -8.01
N TYR A 82 5.36 6.07 -6.93
CA TYR A 82 4.19 6.28 -6.09
C TYR A 82 3.02 6.89 -6.88
N GLN A 83 3.29 7.91 -7.70
CA GLN A 83 2.25 8.52 -8.54
C GLN A 83 1.69 7.52 -9.54
N LEU A 84 2.56 6.73 -10.19
CA LEU A 84 2.14 5.67 -11.12
C LEU A 84 1.29 4.59 -10.42
N PHE A 85 1.66 4.20 -9.20
CA PHE A 85 0.90 3.26 -8.38
C PHE A 85 -0.51 3.78 -8.06
N VAL A 86 -0.61 5.05 -7.62
CA VAL A 86 -1.90 5.71 -7.37
C VAL A 86 -2.76 5.78 -8.64
N ASP A 87 -2.17 6.15 -9.77
CA ASP A 87 -2.89 6.26 -11.04
C ASP A 87 -3.41 4.90 -11.51
N LYS A 88 -2.62 3.83 -11.35
CA LYS A 88 -3.07 2.45 -11.62
C LYS A 88 -4.21 2.02 -10.70
N LEU A 89 -4.19 2.36 -9.40
CA LEU A 89 -5.31 2.10 -8.49
C LEU A 89 -6.59 2.80 -8.95
N ARG A 90 -6.49 4.05 -9.43
CA ARG A 90 -7.65 4.83 -9.93
C ARG A 90 -8.32 4.20 -11.14
N LEU A 91 -7.59 3.42 -11.95
CA LEU A 91 -8.17 2.68 -13.07
C LEU A 91 -9.21 1.63 -12.64
N SER A 92 -9.24 1.25 -11.36
CA SER A 92 -10.28 0.36 -10.82
C SER A 92 -11.68 1.00 -10.79
N GLY A 93 -11.77 2.33 -10.93
CA GLY A 93 -13.02 3.09 -10.77
C GLY A 93 -13.41 3.37 -9.31
N LEU A 94 -12.65 2.85 -8.33
CA LEU A 94 -12.84 3.18 -6.92
C LEU A 94 -12.40 4.61 -6.62
N ARG A 95 -12.91 5.16 -5.52
CA ARG A 95 -12.40 6.41 -4.98
C ARG A 95 -11.03 6.18 -4.34
N VAL A 96 -10.03 6.89 -4.84
CA VAL A 96 -8.64 6.81 -4.35
C VAL A 96 -8.17 8.20 -3.92
N GLU A 97 -8.12 8.39 -2.61
CA GLU A 97 -7.57 9.57 -1.95
C GLU A 97 -6.09 9.35 -1.62
N THR A 98 -5.35 10.46 -1.51
CA THR A 98 -3.91 10.42 -1.23
C THR A 98 -3.52 11.41 -0.13
N GLY A 99 -2.39 11.15 0.52
CA GLY A 99 -1.65 12.20 1.24
C GLY A 99 -0.89 13.13 0.29
N GLU A 100 0.06 13.88 0.83
CA GLU A 100 0.98 14.72 0.08
C GLU A 100 2.41 14.15 0.16
N PHE A 101 2.97 13.73 -0.98
CA PHE A 101 4.26 13.03 -1.02
C PHE A 101 5.41 13.91 -0.50
N GLY A 102 6.08 13.45 0.55
CA GLY A 102 7.22 14.13 1.16
C GLY A 102 6.85 15.22 2.17
N ALA A 103 5.55 15.46 2.39
CA ALA A 103 5.09 16.34 3.46
C ALA A 103 5.07 15.60 4.82
N MET A 104 5.21 16.37 5.90
CA MET A 104 4.86 15.89 7.24
C MET A 104 3.34 15.83 7.36
N MET A 105 2.80 14.69 7.76
CA MET A 105 1.36 14.44 7.80
C MET A 105 0.94 13.84 9.14
N GLU A 106 -0.25 14.23 9.59
CA GLU A 106 -0.99 13.51 10.63
C GLU A 106 -2.06 12.66 9.92
N VAL A 107 -1.93 11.33 10.03
CA VAL A 107 -2.85 10.39 9.37
C VAL A 107 -3.71 9.72 10.45
N SER A 108 -5.02 9.99 10.42
CA SER A 108 -5.96 9.32 11.31
C SER A 108 -6.44 8.02 10.66
N ILE A 109 -6.34 6.91 11.39
CA ILE A 109 -6.72 5.58 10.92
C ILE A 109 -7.59 4.92 11.98
N GLU A 110 -8.86 4.74 11.65
CA GLU A 110 -9.78 3.88 12.40
C GLU A 110 -9.75 2.49 11.78
N ASN A 111 -9.01 1.57 12.40
CA ASN A 111 -8.92 0.20 11.90
C ASN A 111 -10.09 -0.62 12.44
N ASP A 112 -10.99 -1.02 11.53
CA ASP A 112 -12.07 -1.97 11.82
C ASP A 112 -11.51 -3.40 11.98
N GLY A 113 -11.76 -4.02 13.14
CA GLY A 113 -11.14 -5.27 13.58
C GLY A 113 -10.25 -5.12 14.83
N PRO A 114 -8.97 -4.72 14.70
CA PRO A 114 -8.29 -4.26 13.47
C PRO A 114 -7.65 -5.39 12.66
N VAL A 115 -7.72 -5.28 11.34
CA VAL A 115 -7.02 -6.15 10.37
C VAL A 115 -5.81 -5.39 9.82
N THR A 116 -4.62 -6.01 9.80
CA THR A 116 -3.42 -5.41 9.22
C THR A 116 -2.60 -6.46 8.50
N LEU A 117 -2.21 -6.17 7.27
CA LEU A 117 -1.34 -7.03 6.47
C LEU A 117 -0.12 -6.25 6.02
N LEU A 118 1.02 -6.92 6.06
CA LEU A 118 2.23 -6.48 5.37
C LEU A 118 2.30 -7.20 4.03
N LEU A 119 2.38 -6.43 2.95
CA LEU A 119 2.56 -6.95 1.60
C LEU A 119 3.92 -6.51 1.09
N GLU A 120 4.67 -7.45 0.52
CA GLU A 120 5.98 -7.19 -0.05
C GLU A 120 6.10 -7.96 -1.37
N LYS A 121 6.68 -7.31 -2.36
CA LYS A 121 6.97 -7.89 -3.66
C LYS A 121 8.33 -7.42 -4.11
N GLU A 122 9.34 -8.25 -3.87
CA GLU A 122 10.68 -7.98 -4.36
C GLU A 122 10.74 -8.14 -5.89
N ALA A 123 11.51 -7.26 -6.51
CA ALA A 123 11.90 -7.39 -7.91
C ALA A 123 12.59 -8.75 -8.12
N SER A 124 12.10 -9.51 -9.09
CA SER A 124 12.65 -10.84 -9.34
C SER A 124 14.03 -10.67 -9.96
N VAL A 125 15.08 -11.02 -9.20
CA VAL A 125 16.45 -11.10 -9.71
C VAL A 125 16.45 -12.13 -10.83
N ARG A 126 16.80 -11.69 -12.05
CA ARG A 126 17.18 -12.61 -13.13
C ARG A 126 18.62 -13.07 -12.95
#